data_AF-A0A7C2INC0-F1
#
_entry.id   AF-A0A7C2INC0-F1
#
_cell.length_a   1.000
_cell.length_b   1.000
_cell.length_c   1.000
_cell.angle_alpha   90.00
_cell.angle_beta   90.00
_cell.angle_gamma   90.00
#
_symmetry.space_group_name_H-M   'P 1'
#
loop_
_entity.id
_entity.type
_entity.pdbx_description
1 polymer ?
#
loop_
_entity_poly.entity_id
_entity_poly.type
_entity_poly.pdbx_seq_one_letter_code
_entity_poly.pdbx_strand_id
1 'polypeptide(L)'
;MKGVASRILIALGIVFILAAILWWAIAVNSLVKLSDKVEVNFECEGDITLYQDPQTQEKFPEGGERRLSMRKEISCLPMASEFSDSTGVLEATFTIGVEGMPEKSMEAWYVLDRKSVENIKDDRAFSYRYVDSNGNRNQGLPVDRVDNYFPLLPMDTSKDGSYLFWKEETGMGFSLEYLNEEEKEGVTVYNFSGSFTDVPVNGAYLGFLGLPQEMTQERVRAFLASAGVDTSILVSQANRVMSPEDLQTLNQALQGNYPLNYFWS
;
A
#
# COMPACT_ATOMS: atom_id res chain seq x y z
N MET A 1 14.25 58.92 -37.16
CA MET A 1 14.88 57.58 -37.00
C MET A 1 15.09 57.15 -35.55
N LYS A 2 15.39 58.04 -34.58
CA LYS A 2 15.61 57.66 -33.16
C LYS A 2 14.40 57.02 -32.44
N GLY A 3 13.16 57.35 -32.82
CA GLY A 3 11.94 56.79 -32.19
C GLY A 3 11.54 55.39 -32.67
N VAL A 4 11.95 54.97 -33.87
CA VAL A 4 11.58 53.65 -34.41
C VAL A 4 12.45 52.56 -33.79
N ALA A 5 13.76 52.80 -33.69
CA ALA A 5 14.69 51.88 -33.03
C ALA A 5 14.35 51.66 -31.54
N SER A 6 13.99 52.74 -30.83
CA SER A 6 13.56 52.64 -29.41
C SER A 6 12.27 51.82 -29.25
N ARG A 7 11.28 51.99 -30.13
CA ARG A 7 10.05 51.18 -30.11
C ARG A 7 10.30 49.70 -30.42
N ILE A 8 11.22 49.41 -31.34
CA ILE A 8 11.63 48.03 -31.66
C ILE A 8 12.31 47.37 -30.47
N LEU A 9 13.21 48.08 -29.78
CA LEU A 9 13.89 47.55 -28.59
C LEU A 9 12.93 47.29 -27.42
N ILE A 10 11.95 48.18 -27.20
CA ILE A 10 10.91 47.98 -26.18
C ILE A 10 10.04 46.76 -26.54
N ALA A 11 9.63 46.63 -27.79
CA ALA A 11 8.84 45.48 -28.24
C ALA A 11 9.62 44.16 -28.08
N LEU A 12 10.90 44.12 -28.45
CA LEU A 12 11.75 42.96 -28.22
C LEU A 12 11.93 42.65 -26.73
N GLY A 13 12.11 43.67 -25.90
CA GLY A 13 12.19 43.50 -24.44
C GLY A 13 10.93 42.87 -23.87
N ILE A 14 9.74 43.33 -24.29
CA ILE A 14 8.45 42.72 -23.90
C ILE A 14 8.37 41.28 -24.37
N VAL A 15 8.73 40.99 -25.62
CA VAL A 15 8.74 39.62 -26.16
C VAL A 15 9.67 38.71 -25.38
N PHE A 16 10.87 39.16 -25.02
CA PHE A 16 11.81 38.38 -24.21
C PHE A 16 11.30 38.14 -22.80
N ILE A 17 10.67 39.14 -22.16
CA ILE A 17 10.05 38.96 -20.84
C ILE A 17 8.91 37.94 -20.92
N LEU A 18 8.03 38.04 -21.92
CA LEU A 18 6.94 37.08 -22.11
C LEU A 18 7.47 35.68 -22.41
N ALA A 19 8.50 35.56 -23.25
CA ALA A 19 9.16 34.29 -23.55
C ALA A 19 9.81 33.67 -22.31
N ALA A 20 10.43 34.49 -21.44
CA ALA A 20 11.01 34.03 -20.18
C ALA A 20 9.94 33.55 -19.20
N ILE A 21 8.81 34.26 -19.09
CA ILE A 21 7.66 33.84 -18.27
C ILE A 21 7.10 32.52 -18.79
N LEU A 22 6.89 32.38 -20.12
CA LEU A 22 6.41 31.15 -20.74
C LEU A 22 7.40 29.99 -20.56
N TRP A 23 8.70 30.27 -20.69
CA TRP A 23 9.74 29.27 -20.47
C TRP A 23 9.72 28.75 -19.03
N TRP A 24 9.68 29.66 -18.07
CA TRP A 24 9.63 29.31 -16.65
C TRP A 24 8.34 28.57 -16.27
N ALA A 25 7.18 29.07 -16.70
CA ALA A 25 5.89 28.51 -16.33
C ALA A 25 5.56 27.19 -17.04
N ILE A 26 6.03 26.98 -18.28
CA ILE A 26 5.62 25.86 -19.13
C ILE A 26 6.80 24.94 -19.45
N ALA A 27 7.89 25.49 -19.99
CA ALA A 27 8.97 24.66 -20.52
C ALA A 27 9.71 23.90 -19.41
N VAL A 28 10.04 24.56 -18.29
CA VAL A 28 10.72 23.91 -17.16
C VAL A 28 9.89 22.75 -16.61
N ASN A 29 8.62 22.98 -16.28
CA ASN A 29 7.71 21.94 -15.78
C ASN A 29 7.50 20.81 -16.80
N SER A 30 7.51 21.11 -18.10
CA SER A 30 7.37 20.08 -19.14
C SER A 30 8.61 19.18 -19.31
N LEU A 31 9.77 19.63 -18.84
CA LEU A 31 11.07 18.96 -18.96
C LEU A 31 11.44 18.14 -17.71
N VAL A 32 10.89 18.51 -16.55
CA VAL A 32 11.08 17.72 -15.32
C VAL A 32 10.32 16.41 -15.46
N LYS A 33 11.08 15.31 -15.44
CA LYS A 33 10.58 13.94 -15.55
C LYS A 33 11.33 13.07 -14.56
N LEU A 34 10.68 12.02 -14.08
CA LEU A 34 11.28 10.94 -13.32
C LEU A 34 12.53 10.43 -14.05
N SER A 35 13.68 10.48 -13.38
CA SER A 35 14.94 9.99 -13.91
C SER A 35 15.01 8.47 -13.79
N ASP A 36 15.64 7.84 -14.78
CA ASP A 36 16.07 6.44 -14.77
C ASP A 36 17.24 6.15 -13.81
N LYS A 37 17.61 7.13 -12.98
CA LYS A 37 18.64 7.03 -11.93
C LYS A 37 18.10 7.32 -10.54
N VAL A 38 16.78 7.50 -10.41
CA VAL A 38 16.17 7.73 -9.11
C VAL A 38 16.20 6.45 -8.30
N GLU A 39 16.77 6.52 -7.11
CA GLU A 39 16.76 5.44 -6.13
C GLU A 39 16.02 5.95 -4.92
N VAL A 40 15.04 5.17 -4.45
CA VAL A 40 14.21 5.55 -3.30
C VAL A 40 14.34 4.46 -2.27
N ASN A 41 14.89 4.83 -1.11
CA ASN A 41 15.07 3.93 0.01
C ASN A 41 14.43 4.56 1.24
N PHE A 42 13.60 3.81 1.93
CA PHE A 42 13.11 4.23 3.24
C PHE A 42 12.81 3.03 4.12
N GLU A 43 12.81 3.30 5.42
CA GLU A 43 12.62 2.34 6.48
C GLU A 43 11.38 2.72 7.28
N CYS A 44 10.56 1.72 7.58
CA CYS A 44 9.41 1.85 8.46
C CYS A 44 9.61 0.93 9.66
N GLU A 45 9.27 1.43 10.83
CA GLU A 45 9.16 0.65 12.07
C GLU A 45 7.70 0.64 12.51
N GLY A 46 7.31 -0.41 13.22
CA GLY A 46 5.97 -0.53 13.79
C GLY A 46 5.85 -1.74 14.69
N ASP A 47 4.63 -2.04 15.11
CA ASP A 47 4.35 -3.15 16.00
C ASP A 47 3.18 -3.98 15.49
N ILE A 48 3.28 -5.30 15.63
CA ILE A 48 2.17 -6.24 15.43
C ILE A 48 1.70 -6.69 16.81
N THR A 49 0.43 -6.42 17.13
CA THR A 49 -0.19 -6.92 18.36
C THR A 49 -0.96 -8.19 18.07
N LEU A 50 -0.54 -9.29 18.70
CA LEU A 50 -1.18 -10.58 18.61
C LEU A 50 -2.08 -10.82 19.83
N TYR A 51 -3.37 -10.99 19.57
CA TYR A 51 -4.38 -11.36 20.58
C TYR A 51 -4.58 -12.88 20.70
N GLN A 52 -4.00 -13.64 19.78
CA GLN A 52 -4.03 -15.10 19.75
C GLN A 52 -2.71 -15.64 19.23
N ASP A 53 -2.32 -16.84 19.67
CA ASP A 53 -1.15 -17.52 19.14
C ASP A 53 -1.41 -17.92 17.68
N PRO A 54 -0.56 -17.53 16.70
CA PRO A 54 -0.84 -17.79 15.29
C PRO A 54 -0.74 -19.27 14.90
N GLN A 55 -0.04 -20.11 15.69
CA GLN A 55 0.09 -21.55 15.44
C GLN A 55 -1.06 -22.33 16.08
N THR A 56 -1.34 -22.07 17.36
CA THR A 56 -2.40 -22.78 18.09
C THR A 56 -3.78 -22.15 17.92
N GLN A 57 -3.84 -20.86 17.53
CA GLN A 57 -5.03 -19.99 17.54
C GLN A 57 -5.73 -19.91 18.90
N GLU A 58 -5.03 -20.28 19.98
CA GLU A 58 -5.53 -20.05 21.33
C GLU A 58 -5.42 -18.56 21.66
N LYS A 59 -6.50 -18.01 22.24
CA LYS A 59 -6.48 -16.64 22.75
C LYS A 59 -5.48 -16.52 23.88
N PHE A 60 -4.71 -15.43 23.89
CA PHE A 60 -3.96 -15.07 25.08
C PHE A 60 -4.93 -14.68 26.20
N PRO A 61 -4.57 -14.90 27.48
CA PRO A 61 -5.31 -14.34 28.59
C PRO A 61 -5.35 -12.80 28.47
N GLU A 62 -6.38 -12.17 29.04
CA GLU A 62 -6.53 -10.70 29.03
C GLU A 62 -5.28 -10.01 29.59
N GLY A 63 -4.75 -9.01 28.88
CA GLY A 63 -3.47 -8.35 29.20
C GLY A 63 -2.22 -9.18 28.87
N GLY A 64 -2.40 -10.35 28.26
CA GLY A 64 -1.36 -11.26 27.79
C GLY A 64 -1.09 -11.16 26.29
N GLU A 65 -1.67 -10.17 25.59
CA GLU A 65 -1.34 -9.90 24.19
C GLU A 65 0.17 -9.72 23.98
N ARG A 66 0.66 -10.24 22.86
CA ARG A 66 2.08 -10.12 22.51
C ARG A 66 2.24 -8.99 21.51
N ARG A 67 3.09 -8.03 21.86
CA ARG A 67 3.54 -6.98 20.95
C ARG A 67 4.87 -7.41 20.34
N LEU A 68 4.91 -7.52 19.02
CA LEU A 68 6.10 -7.89 18.26
C LEU A 68 6.58 -6.68 17.48
N SER A 69 7.85 -6.34 17.64
CA SER A 69 8.47 -5.26 16.88
C SER A 69 8.56 -5.67 15.40
N MET A 70 8.25 -4.75 14.50
CA MET A 70 8.33 -4.93 13.05
C MET A 70 9.23 -3.86 12.44
N ARG A 71 10.07 -4.27 11.52
CA ARG A 71 10.89 -3.41 10.66
C ARG A 71 10.60 -3.75 9.21
N LYS A 72 10.46 -2.73 8.38
CA LYS A 72 10.22 -2.85 6.95
C LYS A 72 11.18 -1.94 6.21
N GLU A 73 12.02 -2.53 5.38
CA GLU A 73 12.87 -1.82 4.44
C GLU A 73 12.24 -1.86 3.06
N ILE A 74 12.27 -0.74 2.36
CA ILE A 74 11.78 -0.64 0.98
C ILE A 74 12.87 0.01 0.13
N SER A 75 13.30 -0.72 -0.89
CA SER A 75 14.26 -0.25 -1.89
C SER A 75 13.60 -0.25 -3.25
N CYS A 76 13.44 0.93 -3.85
CA CYS A 76 12.89 1.10 -5.19
C CYS A 76 13.99 1.55 -6.14
N LEU A 77 14.28 0.71 -7.13
CA LEU A 77 15.32 0.93 -8.13
C LEU A 77 14.71 1.11 -9.52
N PRO A 78 15.31 1.96 -10.37
CA PRO A 78 14.81 2.19 -11.71
C PRO A 78 15.17 1.03 -12.62
N MET A 79 14.18 0.48 -13.33
CA MET A 79 14.40 -0.51 -14.38
C MET A 79 14.72 0.19 -15.70
N ALA A 80 15.93 0.73 -15.86
CA ALA A 80 16.29 1.59 -17.00
C ALA A 80 15.91 1.05 -18.39
N SER A 81 15.93 -0.27 -18.60
CA SER A 81 15.52 -0.91 -19.87
C SER A 81 14.01 -0.82 -20.16
N GLU A 82 13.19 -0.59 -19.14
CA GLU A 82 11.74 -0.50 -19.20
C GLU A 82 11.22 0.95 -19.26
N PHE A 83 12.12 1.93 -19.19
CA PHE A 83 11.77 3.35 -19.30
C PHE A 83 11.50 3.75 -20.76
N SER A 84 10.53 4.64 -20.93
CA SER A 84 10.24 5.34 -22.18
C SER A 84 10.23 6.85 -21.95
N ASP A 85 9.87 7.65 -22.97
CA ASP A 85 9.77 9.10 -22.80
C ASP A 85 8.65 9.53 -21.81
N SER A 86 7.59 8.73 -21.69
CA SER A 86 6.41 9.01 -20.85
C SER A 86 6.28 8.08 -19.66
N THR A 87 6.91 6.91 -19.68
CA THR A 87 6.68 5.85 -18.68
C THR A 87 7.98 5.49 -17.96
N GLY A 88 7.94 5.47 -16.63
CA GLY A 88 9.01 4.97 -15.78
C GLY A 88 8.57 3.67 -15.11
N VAL A 89 9.52 2.78 -14.86
CA VAL A 89 9.24 1.52 -14.14
C VAL A 89 10.21 1.39 -12.98
N LEU A 90 9.67 1.30 -11.77
CA LEU A 90 10.47 1.08 -10.56
C LEU A 90 10.24 -0.34 -10.06
N GLU A 91 11.31 -1.09 -9.84
CA GLU A 91 11.28 -2.34 -9.11
C GLU A 91 11.48 -2.05 -7.64
N ALA A 92 10.48 -2.39 -6.84
CA ALA A 92 10.51 -2.27 -5.39
C ALA A 92 10.76 -3.63 -4.75
N THR A 93 11.74 -3.70 -3.87
CA THR A 93 11.94 -4.82 -2.94
C THR A 93 11.52 -4.38 -1.55
N PHE A 94 10.64 -5.17 -0.95
CA PHE A 94 10.16 -5.00 0.41
C PHE A 94 10.75 -6.11 1.26
N THR A 95 11.51 -5.75 2.29
CA THR A 95 12.06 -6.68 3.26
C THR A 95 11.42 -6.42 4.61
N ILE A 96 10.72 -7.42 5.14
CA ILE A 96 9.94 -7.31 6.38
C ILE A 96 10.52 -8.28 7.41
N GLY A 97 11.00 -7.72 8.51
CA GLY A 97 11.40 -8.42 9.71
C GLY A 97 10.36 -8.22 10.80
N VAL A 98 9.89 -9.32 11.40
CA VAL A 98 9.04 -9.29 12.60
C VAL A 98 9.76 -10.08 13.68
N GLU A 99 9.76 -9.55 14.90
CA GLU A 99 10.40 -10.18 16.05
C GLU A 99 9.96 -11.65 16.21
N GLY A 100 10.94 -12.56 16.26
CA GLY A 100 10.70 -14.00 16.40
C GLY A 100 10.23 -14.72 15.13
N MET A 101 10.15 -14.03 13.98
CA MET A 101 9.80 -14.62 12.69
C MET A 101 10.96 -14.55 11.70
N PRO A 102 11.07 -15.51 10.75
CA PRO A 102 12.00 -15.38 9.64
C PRO A 102 11.69 -14.12 8.82
N GLU A 103 12.73 -13.40 8.43
CA GLU A 103 12.60 -12.29 7.50
C GLU A 103 12.01 -12.77 6.18
N LYS A 104 11.12 -11.96 5.61
CA LYS A 104 10.46 -12.22 4.35
C LYS A 104 10.70 -11.07 3.39
N SER A 105 10.88 -11.39 2.12
CA SER A 105 11.03 -10.38 1.08
C SER A 105 10.04 -10.61 -0.06
N MET A 106 9.50 -9.52 -0.59
CA MET A 106 8.66 -9.52 -1.79
C MET A 106 9.09 -8.43 -2.74
N GLU A 107 8.77 -8.61 -4.01
CA GLU A 107 9.02 -7.66 -5.08
C GLU A 107 7.70 -7.16 -5.67
N ALA A 108 7.69 -5.90 -6.10
CA ALA A 108 6.61 -5.26 -6.84
C ALA A 108 7.19 -4.38 -7.94
N TRP A 109 6.47 -4.25 -9.05
CA TRP A 109 6.81 -3.27 -10.09
C TRP A 109 5.74 -2.17 -10.11
N TYR A 110 6.22 -0.93 -10.05
CA TYR A 110 5.43 0.29 -10.16
C TYR A 110 5.66 0.88 -11.55
N VAL A 111 4.59 1.08 -12.30
CA VAL A 111 4.64 1.69 -13.63
C VAL A 111 4.03 3.08 -13.52
N LEU A 112 4.85 4.10 -13.76
CA LEU A 112 4.56 5.48 -13.45
C LEU A 112 4.53 6.35 -14.71
N ASP A 113 3.67 7.36 -14.75
CA ASP A 113 3.85 8.49 -15.66
C ASP A 113 5.09 9.27 -15.23
N ARG A 114 6.03 9.54 -16.14
CA ARG A 114 7.30 10.19 -15.78
C ARG A 114 7.12 11.65 -15.36
N LYS A 115 6.04 12.33 -15.72
CA LYS A 115 5.82 13.73 -15.35
C LYS A 115 5.08 13.85 -14.03
N SER A 116 3.94 13.16 -13.89
CA SER A 116 3.14 13.23 -12.66
C SER A 116 3.61 12.27 -11.57
N VAL A 117 4.43 11.27 -11.90
CA VAL A 117 4.81 10.12 -11.04
C VAL A 117 3.63 9.33 -10.47
N GLU A 118 2.44 9.53 -11.02
CA GLU A 118 1.26 8.73 -10.73
C GLU A 118 1.43 7.34 -11.31
N ASN A 119 0.91 6.33 -10.60
CA ASN A 119 0.78 5.01 -11.18
C ASN A 119 -0.21 5.03 -12.34
N ILE A 120 0.16 4.37 -13.44
CA ILE A 120 -0.67 4.24 -14.63
C ILE A 120 -1.11 2.79 -14.84
N LYS A 121 -2.18 2.62 -15.59
CA LYS A 121 -2.66 1.30 -15.99
C LYS A 121 -1.67 0.67 -16.98
N ASP A 122 -1.01 -0.40 -16.57
CA ASP A 122 -0.04 -1.14 -17.39
C ASP A 122 0.02 -2.60 -16.93
N ASP A 123 0.05 -3.54 -17.88
CA ASP A 123 0.04 -4.99 -17.60
C ASP A 123 1.33 -5.47 -16.92
N ARG A 124 2.40 -4.66 -16.93
CA ARG A 124 3.65 -4.94 -16.20
C ARG A 124 3.53 -4.69 -14.70
N ALA A 125 2.52 -3.94 -14.26
CA ALA A 125 2.36 -3.60 -12.85
C ALA A 125 1.92 -4.82 -12.03
N PHE A 126 2.74 -5.22 -11.06
CA PHE A 126 2.42 -6.31 -10.14
C PHE A 126 2.91 -6.02 -8.72
N SER A 127 2.46 -6.84 -7.77
CA SER A 127 2.95 -6.91 -6.39
C SER A 127 3.13 -8.36 -5.95
N TYR A 128 3.61 -8.57 -4.73
CA TYR A 128 3.65 -9.88 -4.08
C TYR A 128 4.39 -10.95 -4.88
N ARG A 129 5.46 -10.60 -5.60
CA ARG A 129 6.35 -11.60 -6.19
C ARG A 129 7.39 -12.02 -5.15
N TYR A 130 7.32 -13.24 -4.64
CA TYR A 130 8.22 -13.73 -3.60
C TYR A 130 8.58 -15.20 -3.79
N VAL A 131 9.61 -15.64 -3.05
CA VAL A 131 10.04 -17.04 -2.99
C VAL A 131 9.46 -17.68 -1.73
N ASP A 132 8.75 -18.79 -1.89
CA ASP A 132 8.17 -19.53 -0.77
C ASP A 132 9.21 -20.31 0.04
N SER A 133 8.77 -20.96 1.13
CA SER A 133 9.65 -21.76 2.00
C SER A 133 10.27 -22.98 1.30
N ASN A 134 9.76 -23.36 0.12
CA ASN A 134 10.26 -24.47 -0.68
C ASN A 134 11.19 -24.00 -1.81
N GLY A 135 11.47 -22.69 -1.90
CA GLY A 135 12.31 -22.11 -2.95
C GLY A 135 11.59 -21.81 -4.26
N ASN A 136 10.25 -21.92 -4.32
CA ASN A 136 9.49 -21.62 -5.53
C ASN A 136 9.13 -20.14 -5.58
N ARG A 137 9.40 -19.50 -6.72
CA ARG A 137 8.95 -18.13 -6.98
C ARG A 137 7.53 -18.15 -7.52
N ASN A 138 6.63 -17.36 -6.95
CA ASN A 138 5.30 -17.16 -7.53
C ASN A 138 5.36 -16.18 -8.73
N GLN A 139 4.23 -16.01 -9.43
CA GLN A 139 4.16 -15.17 -10.63
C GLN A 139 4.01 -13.66 -10.32
N GLY A 140 3.82 -13.29 -9.06
CA GLY A 140 3.31 -11.97 -8.68
C GLY A 140 1.80 -11.84 -8.94
N LEU A 141 1.18 -10.89 -8.27
CA LEU A 141 -0.22 -10.53 -8.40
C LEU A 141 -0.31 -9.26 -9.26
N PRO A 142 -1.03 -9.25 -10.40
CA PRO A 142 -1.34 -8.01 -11.10
C PRO A 142 -2.10 -7.05 -10.18
N VAL A 143 -1.67 -5.79 -10.12
CA VAL A 143 -2.28 -4.78 -9.25
C VAL A 143 -2.58 -3.53 -10.07
N ASP A 144 -3.81 -3.04 -9.96
CA ASP A 144 -4.19 -1.73 -10.47
C ASP A 144 -3.99 -0.69 -9.36
N ARG A 145 -3.06 0.24 -9.60
CA ARG A 145 -2.70 1.34 -8.68
C ARG A 145 -3.05 2.70 -9.28
N VAL A 146 -3.83 2.76 -10.35
CA VAL A 146 -4.18 4.01 -11.03
C VAL A 146 -4.65 5.07 -10.02
N ASP A 147 -4.28 6.32 -10.28
CA ASP A 147 -4.57 7.49 -9.43
C ASP A 147 -3.86 7.49 -8.07
N ASN A 148 -2.99 6.51 -7.77
CA ASN A 148 -2.21 6.46 -6.55
C ASN A 148 -0.72 6.78 -6.76
N TYR A 149 -0.11 7.33 -5.72
CA TYR A 149 1.32 7.62 -5.62
C TYR A 149 2.01 6.56 -4.75
N PHE A 150 3.11 6.02 -5.26
CA PHE A 150 4.14 5.27 -4.51
C PHE A 150 5.25 4.91 -5.49
N PRO A 151 6.54 4.95 -5.11
CA PRO A 151 7.09 5.36 -3.81
C PRO A 151 7.31 6.88 -3.68
N LEU A 152 6.98 7.65 -4.71
CA LEU A 152 7.27 9.08 -4.80
C LEU A 152 5.98 9.90 -4.88
N LEU A 153 6.05 11.14 -4.40
CA LEU A 153 5.06 12.18 -4.70
C LEU A 153 5.53 13.04 -5.88
N PRO A 154 4.62 13.78 -6.54
CA PRO A 154 4.96 14.70 -7.64
C PRO A 154 6.06 15.69 -7.31
N MET A 155 6.84 16.10 -8.31
CA MET A 155 7.89 17.11 -8.13
C MET A 155 7.33 18.49 -7.76
N ASP A 156 6.07 18.76 -8.08
CA ASP A 156 5.30 19.94 -7.70
C ASP A 156 4.46 19.70 -6.43
N THR A 157 4.88 18.77 -5.56
CA THR A 157 4.26 18.54 -4.26
C THR A 157 4.16 19.84 -3.46
N SER A 158 2.98 20.09 -2.89
CA SER A 158 2.68 21.29 -2.10
C SER A 158 1.75 20.97 -0.95
N LYS A 159 1.73 21.84 0.07
CA LYS A 159 0.85 21.72 1.24
C LYS A 159 -0.65 21.73 0.92
N ASP A 160 -1.04 22.31 -0.22
CA ASP A 160 -2.45 22.43 -0.65
C ASP A 160 -2.86 21.30 -1.60
N GLY A 161 -1.93 20.38 -1.91
CA GLY A 161 -2.18 19.25 -2.80
C GLY A 161 -2.95 18.12 -2.13
N SER A 162 -3.62 17.32 -2.96
CA SER A 162 -4.32 16.10 -2.55
C SER A 162 -3.61 14.90 -3.17
N TYR A 163 -3.07 14.03 -2.33
CA TYR A 163 -2.29 12.88 -2.77
C TYR A 163 -2.88 11.59 -2.19
N LEU A 164 -3.19 10.63 -3.05
CA LEU A 164 -3.63 9.30 -2.64
C LEU A 164 -2.41 8.36 -2.66
N PHE A 165 -1.91 7.97 -1.49
CA PHE A 165 -0.70 7.15 -1.37
C PHE A 165 -1.04 5.66 -1.29
N TRP A 166 -0.41 4.85 -2.15
CA TRP A 166 -0.69 3.41 -2.22
C TRP A 166 -0.11 2.65 -1.03
N LYS A 167 -0.88 1.71 -0.48
CA LYS A 167 -0.42 0.78 0.56
C LYS A 167 -0.60 -0.66 0.13
N GLU A 168 0.52 -1.38 0.06
CA GLU A 168 0.53 -2.79 -0.33
C GLU A 168 -0.31 -3.66 0.62
N GLU A 169 -0.18 -3.42 1.93
CA GLU A 169 -0.80 -4.24 2.98
C GLU A 169 -2.33 -4.25 2.92
N THR A 170 -2.95 -3.16 2.49
CA THR A 170 -4.42 -3.06 2.33
C THR A 170 -4.85 -3.21 0.87
N GLY A 171 -3.92 -3.05 -0.09
CA GLY A 171 -4.26 -3.01 -1.52
C GLY A 171 -5.09 -1.79 -1.88
N MET A 172 -4.95 -0.70 -1.11
CA MET A 172 -5.75 0.52 -1.23
C MET A 172 -4.89 1.77 -1.07
N GLY A 173 -5.35 2.87 -1.64
CA GLY A 173 -4.84 4.21 -1.39
C GLY A 173 -5.39 4.83 -0.11
N PHE A 174 -4.60 5.66 0.56
CA PHE A 174 -5.09 6.58 1.60
C PHE A 174 -4.68 8.02 1.29
N SER A 175 -5.53 8.96 1.67
CA SER A 175 -5.24 10.37 1.47
C SER A 175 -4.15 10.83 2.43
N LEU A 176 -3.18 11.56 1.89
CA LEU A 176 -2.16 12.24 2.67
C LEU A 176 -2.67 13.60 3.13
N GLU A 177 -2.49 13.87 4.42
CA GLU A 177 -2.76 15.14 5.07
C GLU A 177 -1.44 15.86 5.34
N TYR A 178 -1.36 17.13 4.96
CA TYR A 178 -0.20 17.97 5.26
C TYR A 178 -0.03 18.10 6.78
N LEU A 179 1.19 17.86 7.26
CA LEU A 179 1.55 18.01 8.66
C LEU A 179 2.26 19.34 8.92
N ASN A 180 3.40 19.52 8.26
CA ASN A 180 4.27 20.68 8.41
C ASN A 180 5.25 20.75 7.24
N GLU A 181 6.04 21.82 7.19
CA GLU A 181 7.15 21.97 6.28
C GLU A 181 8.43 22.27 7.05
N GLU A 182 9.56 21.84 6.50
CA GLU A 182 10.89 22.16 7.01
C GLU A 182 11.81 22.56 5.87
N GLU A 183 12.83 23.37 6.18
CA GLU A 183 13.90 23.68 5.24
C GLU A 183 15.05 22.71 5.44
N LYS A 184 15.39 21.96 4.38
CA LYS A 184 16.49 21.00 4.39
C LYS A 184 17.39 21.26 3.20
N GLU A 185 18.65 21.60 3.47
CA GLU A 185 19.66 21.87 2.43
C GLU A 185 19.23 22.94 1.40
N GLY A 186 18.40 23.91 1.82
CA GLY A 186 17.87 24.98 0.94
C GLY A 186 16.69 24.54 0.08
N VAL A 187 16.06 23.42 0.40
CA VAL A 187 14.84 22.91 -0.21
C VAL A 187 13.75 22.83 0.86
N THR A 188 12.57 23.36 0.54
CA THR A 188 11.37 23.17 1.35
C THR A 188 10.89 21.72 1.22
N VAL A 189 10.85 21.01 2.34
CA VAL A 189 10.32 19.65 2.45
C VAL A 189 8.95 19.73 3.08
N TYR A 190 7.94 19.28 2.35
CA TYR A 190 6.57 19.14 2.87
C TYR A 190 6.39 17.74 3.46
N ASN A 191 6.07 17.68 4.75
CA ASN A 191 5.79 16.43 5.44
C ASN A 191 4.29 16.18 5.45
N PHE A 192 3.93 14.92 5.23
CA PHE A 192 2.55 14.45 5.22
C PHE A 192 2.37 13.27 6.16
N SER A 193 1.15 13.07 6.63
CA SER A 193 0.72 11.85 7.32
C SER A 193 -0.55 11.30 6.73
N GLY A 194 -0.80 10.03 6.95
CA GLY A 194 -2.12 9.46 6.77
C GLY A 194 -2.25 8.17 7.55
N SER A 195 -3.48 7.73 7.75
CA SER A 195 -3.80 6.52 8.49
C SER A 195 -4.97 5.80 7.82
N PHE A 196 -5.04 4.50 8.07
CA PHE A 196 -6.26 3.73 7.88
C PHE A 196 -6.88 3.44 9.24
N THR A 197 -8.19 3.24 9.28
CA THR A 197 -8.87 2.75 10.48
C THR A 197 -9.78 1.62 10.06
N ASP A 198 -9.60 0.46 10.66
CA ASP A 198 -10.40 -0.75 10.43
C ASP A 198 -10.55 -1.13 8.95
N VAL A 199 -9.47 -0.98 8.17
CA VAL A 199 -9.46 -1.35 6.75
C VAL A 199 -9.00 -2.81 6.60
N PRO A 200 -9.69 -3.64 5.81
CA PRO A 200 -9.27 -5.01 5.57
C PRO A 200 -7.84 -5.09 5.03
N VAL A 201 -7.05 -6.00 5.60
CA VAL A 201 -5.74 -6.36 5.08
C VAL A 201 -5.93 -7.21 3.82
N ASN A 202 -5.13 -6.94 2.79
CA ASN A 202 -5.14 -7.68 1.54
C ASN A 202 -4.74 -9.15 1.76
N GLY A 203 -5.53 -10.09 1.21
CA GLY A 203 -5.26 -11.52 1.30
C GLY A 203 -3.90 -11.94 0.73
N ALA A 204 -3.36 -11.22 -0.25
CA ALA A 204 -2.01 -11.48 -0.76
C ALA A 204 -0.93 -11.18 0.29
N TYR A 205 -1.11 -10.11 1.08
CA TYR A 205 -0.24 -9.79 2.20
C TYR A 205 -0.32 -10.85 3.30
N LEU A 206 -1.53 -11.30 3.63
CA LEU A 206 -1.74 -12.38 4.60
C LEU A 206 -1.07 -13.67 4.16
N GLY A 207 -1.23 -14.04 2.88
CA GLY A 207 -0.56 -15.19 2.26
C GLY A 207 0.97 -15.07 2.30
N PHE A 208 1.50 -13.88 2.00
CA PHE A 208 2.93 -13.58 2.11
C PHE A 208 3.46 -13.75 3.54
N LEU A 209 2.75 -13.24 4.54
CA LEU A 209 3.08 -13.42 5.95
C LEU A 209 2.89 -14.87 6.44
N GLY A 210 2.13 -15.69 5.71
CA GLY A 210 1.78 -17.05 6.12
C GLY A 210 0.69 -17.09 7.19
N LEU A 211 -0.12 -16.04 7.28
CA LEU A 211 -1.24 -15.96 8.22
C LEU A 211 -2.45 -16.75 7.68
N PRO A 212 -3.16 -17.48 8.55
CA PRO A 212 -4.33 -18.25 8.14
C PRO A 212 -5.46 -17.32 7.70
N GLN A 213 -6.05 -17.56 6.54
CA GLN A 213 -7.18 -16.78 6.02
C GLN A 213 -8.54 -17.42 6.33
N GLU A 214 -8.53 -18.63 6.87
CA GLU A 214 -9.72 -19.38 7.26
C GLU A 214 -9.50 -20.08 8.60
N MET A 215 -10.58 -20.34 9.32
CA MET A 215 -10.64 -21.13 10.53
C MET A 215 -11.52 -22.36 10.31
N THR A 216 -11.08 -23.53 10.79
CA THR A 216 -11.82 -24.78 10.63
C THR A 216 -13.02 -24.83 11.58
N GLN A 217 -14.01 -25.68 11.26
CA GLN A 217 -15.18 -25.91 12.10
C GLN A 217 -14.81 -26.35 13.52
N GLU A 218 -13.86 -27.26 13.66
CA GLU A 218 -13.42 -27.79 14.95
C GLU A 218 -12.95 -26.66 15.86
N ARG A 219 -12.23 -25.69 15.28
CA ARG A 219 -11.72 -24.53 16.00
C ARG A 219 -12.82 -23.53 16.35
N VAL A 220 -13.77 -23.28 15.46
CA VAL A 220 -14.96 -22.47 15.79
C VAL A 220 -15.74 -23.09 16.94
N ARG A 221 -15.94 -24.41 16.95
CA ARG A 221 -16.64 -25.10 18.05
C ARG A 221 -15.86 -24.99 19.36
N ALA A 222 -14.54 -25.15 19.32
CA ALA A 222 -13.68 -24.97 20.49
C ALA A 222 -13.74 -23.53 21.03
N PHE A 223 -13.71 -22.54 20.14
CA PHE A 223 -13.83 -21.13 20.47
C PHE A 223 -15.19 -20.79 21.10
N LEU A 224 -16.28 -21.30 20.51
CA LEU A 224 -17.63 -21.10 21.06
C LEU A 224 -17.76 -21.78 22.43
N ALA A 225 -17.25 -23.00 22.58
CA ALA A 225 -17.26 -23.72 23.85
C ALA A 225 -16.49 -22.97 24.95
N SER A 226 -15.34 -22.37 24.64
CA SER A 226 -14.57 -21.56 25.60
C SER A 226 -15.28 -20.25 25.98
N ALA A 227 -16.12 -19.73 25.10
CA ALA A 227 -17.04 -18.63 25.39
C ALA A 227 -18.34 -19.07 26.11
N GLY A 228 -18.45 -20.35 26.50
CA GLY A 228 -19.63 -20.91 27.17
C GLY A 228 -20.80 -21.27 26.24
N VAL A 229 -20.58 -21.25 24.92
CA VAL A 229 -21.56 -21.60 23.90
C VAL A 229 -21.40 -23.07 23.49
N ASP A 230 -22.30 -23.93 23.95
CA ASP A 230 -22.37 -25.31 23.49
C ASP A 230 -23.15 -25.40 22.17
N THR A 231 -22.42 -25.59 21.07
CA THR A 231 -22.99 -25.72 19.72
C THR A 231 -24.00 -26.88 19.60
N SER A 232 -23.87 -27.94 20.39
CA SER A 232 -24.80 -29.07 20.37
C SER A 232 -26.15 -28.69 21.00
N ILE A 233 -26.12 -27.92 22.09
CA ILE A 233 -27.32 -27.35 22.72
C ILE A 233 -27.97 -26.35 21.77
N LEU A 234 -27.17 -25.49 21.12
CA LEU A 234 -27.65 -24.48 20.19
C LEU A 234 -28.38 -25.10 18.99
N VAL A 235 -27.81 -26.15 18.38
CA VAL A 235 -28.47 -26.92 17.32
C VAL A 235 -29.73 -27.63 17.84
N SER A 236 -29.70 -28.19 19.05
CA SER A 236 -30.87 -28.85 19.64
C SER A 236 -32.04 -27.89 19.90
N GLN A 237 -31.74 -26.64 20.27
CA GLN A 237 -32.74 -25.59 20.47
C GLN A 237 -33.26 -25.07 19.13
N ALA A 238 -32.36 -24.82 18.17
CA ALA A 238 -32.72 -24.45 16.80
C ALA A 238 -33.71 -25.47 16.21
N ASN A 239 -33.45 -26.78 16.38
CA ASN A 239 -34.31 -27.87 15.89
C ASN A 239 -35.77 -27.80 16.40
N ARG A 240 -36.04 -27.09 17.50
CA ARG A 240 -37.39 -26.96 18.09
C ARG A 240 -38.17 -25.76 17.56
N VAL A 241 -37.50 -24.77 16.99
CA VAL A 241 -38.09 -23.44 16.69
C VAL A 241 -37.88 -22.99 15.25
N MET A 242 -36.91 -23.55 14.53
CA MET A 242 -36.59 -23.20 13.15
C MET A 242 -37.29 -24.13 12.14
N SER A 243 -37.49 -23.61 10.93
CA SER A 243 -37.97 -24.41 9.82
C SER A 243 -36.90 -25.42 9.35
N PRO A 244 -37.28 -26.50 8.66
CA PRO A 244 -36.31 -27.44 8.08
C PRO A 244 -35.29 -26.78 7.13
N GLU A 245 -35.71 -25.76 6.38
CA GLU A 245 -34.83 -24.99 5.48
C GLU A 245 -33.80 -24.19 6.28
N ASP A 246 -34.22 -23.47 7.32
CA ASP A 246 -33.31 -22.71 8.19
C ASP A 246 -32.33 -23.63 8.93
N LEU A 247 -32.78 -24.81 9.34
CA LEU A 247 -31.93 -25.83 9.97
C LEU A 247 -30.89 -26.38 9.00
N GLN A 248 -31.25 -26.55 7.73
CA GLN A 248 -30.32 -26.96 6.70
C GLN A 248 -29.27 -25.86 6.47
N THR A 249 -29.67 -24.59 6.41
CA THR A 249 -28.74 -23.45 6.31
C THR A 249 -27.84 -23.35 7.54
N LEU A 250 -28.36 -23.51 8.76
CA LEU A 250 -27.56 -23.52 9.98
C LEU A 250 -26.55 -24.67 9.99
N ASN A 251 -26.96 -25.88 9.61
CA ASN A 251 -26.06 -27.02 9.54
C ASN A 251 -24.97 -26.83 8.48
N GLN A 252 -25.30 -26.25 7.33
CA GLN A 252 -24.32 -25.90 6.30
C GLN A 252 -23.34 -24.82 6.79
N ALA A 253 -23.85 -23.75 7.40
CA ALA A 253 -23.02 -22.69 7.99
C ALA A 253 -22.09 -23.26 9.07
N LEU A 254 -22.59 -24.20 9.87
CA LEU A 254 -21.79 -24.83 10.91
C LEU A 254 -20.67 -25.71 10.34
N GLN A 255 -20.84 -26.33 9.18
CA GLN A 255 -19.91 -27.29 8.55
C GLN A 255 -18.82 -26.65 7.67
N GLY A 256 -18.91 -25.36 7.35
CA GLY A 256 -17.92 -24.68 6.50
C GLY A 256 -16.63 -24.30 7.23
N ASN A 257 -15.61 -23.95 6.46
CA ASN A 257 -14.52 -23.11 6.94
C ASN A 257 -15.01 -21.66 7.06
N TYR A 258 -14.49 -20.94 8.03
CA TYR A 258 -14.93 -19.57 8.34
C TYR A 258 -13.83 -18.60 7.97
N PRO A 259 -14.10 -17.57 7.14
CA PRO A 259 -13.08 -16.60 6.76
C PRO A 259 -12.60 -15.81 7.98
N LEU A 260 -11.30 -15.61 8.08
CA LEU A 260 -10.65 -14.76 9.07
C LEU A 260 -10.42 -13.38 8.47
N ASN A 261 -10.98 -12.35 9.11
CA ASN A 261 -10.80 -10.97 8.70
C ASN A 261 -9.71 -10.32 9.53
N TYR A 262 -8.71 -9.75 8.86
CA TYR A 262 -7.62 -8.99 9.46
C TYR A 262 -7.81 -7.53 9.10
N PHE A 263 -7.57 -6.64 10.05
CA PHE A 263 -7.77 -5.20 9.88
C PHE A 263 -6.48 -4.45 10.15
N TRP A 264 -6.22 -3.43 9.33
CA TRP A 264 -5.19 -2.44 9.51
C TRP A 264 -5.77 -1.25 10.27
N SER A 265 -5.10 -0.85 11.36
CA SER A 265 -5.39 0.31 12.20
C SER A 265 -4.12 1.08 12.50
#